data_AF-A0A1A9BPQ7-F1
#
_entry.id   AF-A0A1A9BPQ7-F1
#
_cell.length_a   1.000
_cell.length_b   1.000
_cell.length_c   1.000
_cell.angle_alpha   90.00
_cell.angle_beta   90.00
_cell.angle_gamma   90.00
#
_symmetry.space_group_name_H-M   'P 1'
#
loop_
_entity.id
_entity.type
_entity.pdbx_description
1 polymer ?
#
loop_
_entity_poly.entity_id
_entity_poly.type
_entity_poly.pdbx_seq_one_letter_code
_entity_poly.pdbx_strand_id
1 'polypeptide(L)'
;MASHASHASSASPTSSASTARDEPPAPSLLAAEIALLRPRLEAVSLAIHDRPELKFAEYHAHQVLTRWLTEGGFVVESGIPGMETAFVAVHRGTRPGPCVALLAEYDALPGVGHGCGHNLIAAGAVAAALAVVRTLPAHPGTVAVIGTPGEEMGGAGKVRLAEAGVFEGVDAALMFHPSDRSVTTQHALAAAHLRIDFTGLSAHAARSPWRGRSALAGAQLFLNALDSMRQFMPPTARLHGVVADGGQAPNVVPAHAAVELFVRDRTTAAAEELVERVRAAAEGAALATGTAVEVSETGPLYAERRDSLVLAERFGRAVRELGLDIGPGAPDEPAGSSDIGNLSHLLPVIHPYIRIAPPGTPAHSRAMREAAAGTFAHDRTEIAAAGLARVTAELLMDPQLLDAAREEFAAVRPTGAEPSAVPAARPTGAEPSAVPAARPTLPPCRS
;
A
#
# COMPACT_ATOMS: atom_id res chain seq x y z
N MET A 1 -64.09 25.17 56.86
CA MET A 1 -63.74 23.99 56.04
C MET A 1 -62.82 24.45 54.94
N ALA A 2 -61.67 23.79 54.81
CA ALA A 2 -60.55 24.18 53.98
C ALA A 2 -60.73 23.82 52.49
N SER A 3 -59.80 24.34 51.67
CA SER A 3 -59.46 23.94 50.30
C SER A 3 -60.27 24.65 49.19
N HIS A 4 -59.72 25.06 48.04
CA HIS A 4 -58.42 24.85 47.40
C HIS A 4 -58.11 26.07 46.51
N ALA A 5 -56.85 26.53 46.50
CA ALA A 5 -56.32 27.43 45.48
C ALA A 5 -55.57 26.59 44.44
N SER A 6 -55.91 26.74 43.15
CA SER A 6 -55.16 26.16 42.03
C SER A 6 -54.34 27.25 41.35
N HIS A 7 -53.02 27.09 41.38
CA HIS A 7 -52.08 27.90 40.60
C HIS A 7 -51.95 27.33 39.19
N ALA A 8 -52.22 28.16 38.18
CA ALA A 8 -51.86 27.89 36.80
C ALA A 8 -50.43 28.40 36.55
N SER A 9 -49.53 27.49 36.17
CA SER A 9 -48.14 27.78 35.81
C SER A 9 -48.04 28.01 34.29
N SER A 10 -47.61 29.20 33.88
CA SER A 10 -47.29 29.53 32.50
C SER A 10 -45.82 29.20 32.20
N ALA A 11 -45.58 28.11 31.47
CA ALA A 11 -44.25 27.78 30.97
C ALA A 11 -44.02 28.45 29.61
N SER A 12 -42.96 29.25 29.52
CA SER A 12 -42.43 29.83 28.28
C SER A 12 -41.64 28.77 27.50
N PRO A 13 -41.64 28.78 26.15
CA PRO A 13 -40.88 27.81 25.37
C PRO A 13 -39.41 28.23 25.34
N THR A 14 -38.56 27.50 26.06
CA THR A 14 -37.11 27.57 25.87
C THR A 14 -36.76 26.89 24.55
N SER A 15 -36.21 27.64 23.60
CA SER A 15 -35.62 27.10 22.38
C SER A 15 -34.45 26.20 22.76
N SER A 16 -34.55 24.90 22.50
CA SER A 16 -33.42 23.99 22.58
C SER A 16 -32.46 24.30 21.44
N ALA A 17 -31.32 24.93 21.78
CA ALA A 17 -30.16 24.91 20.92
C ALA A 17 -29.80 23.44 20.64
N SER A 18 -29.75 23.07 19.37
CA SER A 18 -29.34 21.75 18.90
C SER A 18 -27.94 21.43 19.46
N THR A 19 -27.88 20.49 20.41
CA THR A 19 -26.63 19.82 20.77
C THR A 19 -26.06 19.19 19.50
N ALA A 20 -24.87 19.64 19.07
CA ALA A 20 -24.11 18.94 18.04
C ALA A 20 -24.00 17.47 18.45
N ARG A 21 -24.44 16.55 17.58
CA ARG A 21 -24.57 15.14 17.93
C ARG A 21 -23.17 14.53 18.11
N ASP A 22 -22.91 13.96 19.28
CA ASP A 22 -21.68 13.20 19.61
C ASP A 22 -21.74 11.74 19.08
N GLU A 23 -22.61 11.46 18.11
CA GLU A 23 -22.75 10.14 17.48
C GLU A 23 -22.20 10.17 16.04
N PRO A 24 -21.64 9.05 15.54
CA PRO A 24 -21.22 8.96 14.15
C PRO A 24 -22.41 9.24 13.21
N PRO A 25 -22.17 9.81 12.01
CA PRO A 25 -23.23 10.05 11.04
C PRO A 25 -23.90 8.72 10.70
N ALA A 26 -25.22 8.75 10.52
CA ALA A 26 -25.96 7.56 10.12
C ALA A 26 -25.32 6.96 8.84
N PRO A 27 -25.12 5.63 8.76
CA PRO A 27 -24.47 5.00 7.59
C PRO A 27 -25.10 5.40 6.24
N SER A 28 -26.41 5.65 6.22
CA SER A 28 -27.14 6.11 5.05
C SER A 28 -26.74 7.52 4.57
N LEU A 29 -26.30 8.41 5.46
CA LEU A 29 -25.82 9.74 5.10
C LEU A 29 -24.47 9.68 4.40
N LEU A 30 -23.55 8.85 4.90
CA LEU A 30 -22.25 8.62 4.27
C LEU A 30 -22.43 8.00 2.88
N ALA A 31 -23.27 6.96 2.76
CA ALA A 31 -23.56 6.34 1.47
C ALA A 31 -24.21 7.33 0.49
N ALA A 32 -25.13 8.18 0.96
CA ALA A 32 -25.75 9.20 0.13
C ALA A 32 -24.74 10.27 -0.36
N GLU A 33 -23.82 10.72 0.49
CA GLU A 33 -22.78 11.67 0.10
C GLU A 33 -21.81 11.04 -0.91
N ILE A 34 -21.45 9.76 -0.74
CA ILE A 34 -20.65 9.03 -1.72
C ILE A 34 -21.38 8.92 -3.07
N ALA A 35 -22.69 8.65 -3.07
CA ALA A 35 -23.49 8.63 -4.30
C ALA A 35 -23.53 10.00 -5.00
N LEU A 36 -23.49 11.11 -4.24
CA LEU A 36 -23.35 12.47 -4.80
C LEU A 36 -21.95 12.72 -5.38
N LEU A 37 -20.92 12.17 -4.76
CA LEU A 37 -19.52 12.26 -5.22
C LEU A 37 -19.22 11.32 -6.41
N ARG A 38 -20.06 10.31 -6.64
CA ARG A 38 -19.86 9.23 -7.61
C ARG A 38 -19.52 9.70 -9.03
N PRO A 39 -20.15 10.74 -9.62
CA PRO A 39 -19.75 11.23 -10.94
C PRO A 39 -18.33 11.82 -10.97
N ARG A 40 -17.93 12.52 -9.89
CA ARG A 40 -16.58 13.10 -9.78
C ARG A 40 -15.53 12.02 -9.52
N LEU A 41 -15.87 11.01 -8.70
CA LEU A 41 -15.05 9.82 -8.46
C LEU A 41 -14.70 9.14 -9.78
N GLU A 42 -15.69 8.84 -10.63
CA GLU A 42 -15.44 8.20 -11.93
C GLU A 42 -14.65 9.11 -12.87
N ALA A 43 -14.96 10.40 -12.94
CA ALA A 43 -14.19 11.33 -13.76
C ALA A 43 -12.70 11.39 -13.35
N VAL A 44 -12.40 11.37 -12.05
CA VAL A 44 -11.03 11.35 -11.52
C VAL A 44 -10.35 10.02 -11.81
N SER A 45 -11.04 8.90 -11.53
CA SER A 45 -10.55 7.54 -11.82
C SER A 45 -10.19 7.39 -13.30
N LEU A 46 -11.09 7.78 -14.21
CA LEU A 46 -10.84 7.70 -15.65
C LEU A 46 -9.72 8.63 -16.11
N ALA A 47 -9.63 9.84 -15.55
CA ALA A 47 -8.54 10.76 -15.87
C ALA A 47 -7.15 10.20 -15.50
N ILE A 48 -7.06 9.43 -14.41
CA ILE A 48 -5.84 8.72 -14.00
C ILE A 48 -5.63 7.50 -14.92
N HIS A 49 -6.69 6.71 -15.14
CA HIS A 49 -6.65 5.51 -15.98
C HIS A 49 -6.16 5.78 -17.41
N ASP A 50 -6.68 6.84 -18.04
CA ASP A 50 -6.38 7.23 -19.42
C ASP A 50 -4.95 7.71 -19.63
N ARG A 51 -4.27 8.13 -18.55
CA ARG A 51 -2.88 8.60 -18.57
C ARG A 51 -2.05 7.83 -17.54
N PRO A 52 -1.73 6.55 -17.81
CA PRO A 52 -0.97 5.74 -16.88
C PRO A 52 0.45 6.27 -16.73
N GLU A 53 0.87 6.49 -15.49
CA GLU A 53 2.21 6.96 -15.14
C GLU A 53 2.88 5.94 -14.22
N LEU A 54 4.17 5.68 -14.46
CA LEU A 54 4.93 4.66 -13.71
C LEU A 54 5.33 5.17 -12.33
N LYS A 55 5.81 4.25 -11.49
CA LYS A 55 6.33 4.56 -10.14
C LYS A 55 7.23 5.81 -10.12
N PHE A 56 6.93 6.74 -9.21
CA PHE A 56 7.61 8.03 -9.00
C PHE A 56 7.55 9.02 -10.17
N ALA A 57 6.70 8.77 -11.17
CA ALA A 57 6.45 9.66 -12.30
C ALA A 57 4.96 10.05 -12.44
N GLU A 58 4.15 9.80 -11.41
CA GLU A 58 2.70 9.98 -11.36
C GLU A 58 2.25 11.44 -11.17
N TYR A 59 2.85 12.36 -11.92
CA TYR A 59 2.63 13.80 -11.79
C TYR A 59 1.19 14.21 -12.16
N HIS A 60 0.59 13.61 -13.18
CA HIS A 60 -0.79 13.89 -13.56
C HIS A 60 -1.76 13.35 -12.51
N ALA A 61 -1.56 12.11 -12.05
CA ALA A 61 -2.41 11.55 -11.00
C ALA A 61 -2.32 12.36 -9.69
N HIS A 62 -1.12 12.72 -9.26
CA HIS A 62 -0.87 13.62 -8.14
C HIS A 62 -1.65 14.92 -8.29
N GLN A 63 -1.55 15.61 -9.42
CA GLN A 63 -2.23 16.89 -9.65
C GLN A 63 -3.76 16.76 -9.64
N VAL A 64 -4.31 15.69 -10.21
CA VAL A 64 -5.76 15.44 -10.24
C VAL A 64 -6.28 15.23 -8.82
N LEU A 65 -5.60 14.41 -8.02
CA LEU A 65 -6.02 14.06 -6.67
C LEU A 65 -5.90 15.24 -5.71
N THR A 66 -4.74 15.89 -5.68
CA THR A 66 -4.47 17.03 -4.79
C THR A 66 -5.39 18.21 -5.08
N ARG A 67 -5.76 18.43 -6.34
CA ARG A 67 -6.77 19.44 -6.71
C ARG A 67 -8.13 19.11 -6.12
N TRP A 68 -8.61 17.88 -6.28
CA TRP A 68 -9.92 17.49 -5.75
C TRP A 68 -9.98 17.57 -4.22
N LEU A 69 -8.89 17.21 -3.54
CA LEU A 69 -8.75 17.36 -2.10
C LEU A 69 -8.77 18.84 -1.66
N THR A 70 -8.03 19.70 -2.37
CA THR A 70 -8.01 21.15 -2.09
C THR A 70 -9.39 21.79 -2.30
N GLU A 71 -10.08 21.44 -3.40
CA GLU A 71 -11.47 21.85 -3.66
C GLU A 71 -12.43 21.39 -2.53
N GLY A 72 -12.09 20.29 -1.87
CA GLY A 72 -12.81 19.72 -0.73
C GLY A 72 -12.45 20.28 0.64
N GLY A 73 -11.56 21.27 0.71
CA GLY A 73 -11.15 21.92 1.97
C GLY A 73 -9.98 21.25 2.70
N PHE A 74 -9.30 20.28 2.09
CA PHE A 74 -8.08 19.72 2.67
C PHE A 74 -6.89 20.65 2.46
N VAL A 75 -6.01 20.73 3.46
CA VAL A 75 -4.69 21.34 3.34
C VAL A 75 -3.74 20.30 2.78
N VAL A 76 -3.23 20.53 1.58
CA VAL A 76 -2.34 19.60 0.88
C VAL A 76 -0.89 20.05 0.98
N GLU A 77 -0.03 19.12 1.39
CA GLU A 77 1.42 19.25 1.31
C GLU A 77 2.00 18.23 0.33
N SER A 78 3.03 18.62 -0.39
CA SER A 78 3.68 17.82 -1.44
C SER A 78 5.19 18.13 -1.48
N GLY A 79 5.94 17.40 -2.28
CA GLY A 79 7.39 17.61 -2.41
C GLY A 79 8.18 16.97 -1.27
N ILE A 80 7.76 15.77 -0.84
CA ILE A 80 8.53 14.96 0.11
C ILE A 80 9.86 14.59 -0.59
N PRO A 81 11.03 14.87 0.01
CA PRO A 81 12.32 14.62 -0.65
C PRO A 81 12.45 13.18 -1.15
N GLY A 82 12.78 13.01 -2.43
CA GLY A 82 12.90 11.71 -3.09
C GLY A 82 11.57 11.03 -3.46
N MET A 83 10.44 11.69 -3.21
CA MET A 83 9.09 11.24 -3.58
C MET A 83 8.24 12.46 -3.98
N GLU A 84 8.60 13.11 -5.08
CA GLU A 84 8.00 14.36 -5.55
C GLU A 84 6.49 14.23 -5.84
N THR A 85 6.05 13.04 -6.24
CA THR A 85 4.66 12.71 -6.53
C THR A 85 3.89 12.24 -5.31
N ALA A 86 4.51 12.14 -4.12
CA ALA A 86 3.79 11.87 -2.88
C ALA A 86 3.14 13.15 -2.31
N PHE A 87 2.05 12.96 -1.57
CA PHE A 87 1.36 14.07 -0.89
C PHE A 87 0.73 13.63 0.43
N VAL A 88 0.54 14.60 1.32
CA VAL A 88 -0.26 14.44 2.55
C VAL A 88 -1.32 15.53 2.52
N ALA A 89 -2.58 15.14 2.51
CA ALA A 89 -3.71 16.06 2.57
C ALA A 89 -4.45 15.87 3.89
N VAL A 90 -4.61 16.94 4.67
CA VAL A 90 -5.26 16.88 5.99
C VAL A 90 -6.48 17.78 6.09
N HIS A 91 -7.53 17.27 6.71
CA HIS A 91 -8.67 18.07 7.18
C HIS A 91 -8.74 17.94 8.70
N ARG A 92 -8.53 19.06 9.40
CA ARG A 92 -8.54 19.11 10.86
C ARG A 92 -9.95 19.40 11.37
N GLY A 93 -10.37 18.59 12.32
CA GLY A 93 -11.64 18.72 13.00
C GLY A 93 -11.69 19.89 13.97
N THR A 94 -12.83 20.05 14.65
CA THR A 94 -13.07 21.18 15.55
C THR A 94 -12.55 20.95 16.98
N ARG A 95 -12.14 19.72 17.30
CA ARG A 95 -11.66 19.33 18.64
C ARG A 95 -10.61 18.22 18.57
N PRO A 96 -9.78 18.02 19.61
CA PRO A 96 -8.79 16.94 19.62
C PRO A 96 -9.41 15.55 19.45
N GLY A 97 -8.68 14.65 18.80
CA GLY A 97 -9.11 13.29 18.48
C GLY A 97 -8.04 12.53 17.71
N PRO A 98 -8.35 11.32 17.20
CA PRO A 98 -7.38 10.50 16.49
C PRO A 98 -7.09 11.03 15.08
N CYS A 99 -5.95 10.63 14.51
CA CYS A 99 -5.63 10.82 13.09
C CYS A 99 -5.89 9.53 12.32
N VAL A 100 -6.86 9.54 11.40
CA VAL A 100 -7.19 8.38 10.55
C VAL A 100 -6.78 8.69 9.11
N ALA A 101 -5.95 7.84 8.53
CA ALA A 101 -5.45 8.00 7.17
C ALA A 101 -6.17 7.11 6.16
N LEU A 102 -6.51 7.67 5.01
CA LEU A 102 -6.97 6.95 3.83
C LEU A 102 -5.82 6.94 2.81
N LEU A 103 -5.39 5.76 2.39
CA LEU A 103 -4.24 5.61 1.49
C LEU A 103 -4.70 5.64 0.02
N ALA A 104 -3.97 6.37 -0.82
CA ALA A 104 -4.22 6.51 -2.24
C ALA A 104 -2.99 6.08 -3.04
N GLU A 105 -3.06 4.94 -3.73
CA GLU A 105 -2.08 4.50 -4.72
C GLU A 105 -2.52 4.90 -6.12
N TYR A 106 -1.58 5.24 -7.00
CA TYR A 106 -1.89 5.75 -8.34
C TYR A 106 -0.78 5.53 -9.37
N ASP A 107 0.18 4.65 -9.10
CA ASP A 107 1.15 4.20 -10.10
C ASP A 107 0.57 3.14 -11.04
N ALA A 108 1.16 3.06 -12.23
CA ALA A 108 0.79 2.14 -13.29
C ALA A 108 1.93 1.16 -13.63
N LEU A 109 1.58 0.11 -14.37
CA LEU A 109 2.49 -0.95 -14.78
C LEU A 109 3.05 -0.72 -16.22
N PRO A 110 4.35 -0.97 -16.48
CA PRO A 110 4.93 -0.86 -17.82
C PRO A 110 4.24 -1.74 -18.84
N GLY A 111 3.86 -1.16 -19.98
CA GLY A 111 3.23 -1.88 -21.11
C GLY A 111 1.80 -2.37 -20.87
N VAL A 112 1.29 -2.26 -19.64
CA VAL A 112 -0.08 -2.63 -19.27
C VAL A 112 -0.90 -1.37 -19.03
N GLY A 113 -0.46 -0.44 -18.17
CA GLY A 113 -1.26 0.66 -17.64
C GLY A 113 -1.77 0.32 -16.22
N HIS A 114 -2.95 0.81 -15.82
CA HIS A 114 -3.55 0.49 -14.52
C HIS A 114 -4.13 -0.93 -14.44
N GLY A 115 -3.32 -1.94 -14.76
CA GLY A 115 -3.67 -3.36 -14.66
C GLY A 115 -3.80 -3.90 -13.23
N CYS A 116 -3.51 -3.07 -12.22
CA CYS A 116 -3.75 -3.33 -10.80
C CYS A 116 -4.92 -2.50 -10.23
N GLY A 117 -5.49 -1.58 -11.01
CA GLY A 117 -6.66 -0.78 -10.62
C GLY A 117 -6.37 0.40 -9.68
N HIS A 118 -5.13 0.87 -9.57
CA HIS A 118 -4.76 1.96 -8.66
C HIS A 118 -5.56 3.26 -8.91
N ASN A 119 -6.05 3.49 -10.13
CA ASN A 119 -6.98 4.59 -10.41
C ASN A 119 -8.24 4.57 -9.52
N LEU A 120 -8.78 3.40 -9.20
CA LEU A 120 -9.95 3.23 -8.33
C LEU A 120 -9.58 3.41 -6.85
N ILE A 121 -8.40 2.92 -6.44
CA ILE A 121 -7.86 3.08 -5.09
C ILE A 121 -7.78 4.56 -4.75
N ALA A 122 -7.08 5.33 -5.60
CA ALA A 122 -6.91 6.76 -5.40
C ALA A 122 -8.25 7.52 -5.38
N ALA A 123 -9.12 7.28 -6.36
CA ALA A 123 -10.40 7.98 -6.43
C ALA A 123 -11.33 7.64 -5.26
N GLY A 124 -11.37 6.36 -4.85
CA GLY A 124 -12.18 5.90 -3.73
C GLY A 124 -11.70 6.42 -2.38
N ALA A 125 -10.38 6.51 -2.16
CA ALA A 125 -9.81 7.08 -0.94
C ALA A 125 -10.18 8.57 -0.77
N VAL A 126 -10.06 9.36 -1.85
CA VAL A 126 -10.45 10.79 -1.83
C VAL A 126 -11.96 10.93 -1.61
N ALA A 127 -12.79 10.13 -2.30
CA ALA A 127 -14.23 10.17 -2.12
C ALA A 127 -14.65 9.85 -0.67
N ALA A 128 -14.04 8.83 -0.06
CA ALA A 128 -14.28 8.46 1.32
C ALA A 128 -13.95 9.61 2.28
N ALA A 129 -12.80 10.25 2.11
CA ALA A 129 -12.37 11.37 2.94
C ALA A 129 -13.33 12.56 2.84
N LEU A 130 -13.73 12.91 1.61
CA LEU A 130 -14.69 13.99 1.36
C LEU A 130 -16.06 13.71 1.97
N ALA A 131 -16.54 12.46 1.87
CA ALA A 131 -17.82 12.08 2.45
C ALA A 131 -17.82 12.22 3.98
N VAL A 132 -16.73 11.84 4.65
CA VAL A 132 -16.60 12.01 6.11
C VAL A 132 -16.66 13.48 6.49
N VAL A 133 -15.82 14.33 5.91
CA VAL A 133 -15.73 15.74 6.34
C VAL A 133 -16.98 16.55 6.00
N ARG A 134 -17.71 16.17 4.94
CA ARG A 134 -18.98 16.84 4.56
C ARG A 134 -20.17 16.40 5.39
N THR A 135 -20.22 15.14 5.80
CA THR A 135 -21.32 14.61 6.64
C THR A 135 -21.07 14.84 8.13
N LEU A 136 -19.81 15.01 8.54
CA LEU A 136 -19.39 15.27 9.90
C LEU A 136 -18.44 16.49 9.97
N PRO A 137 -18.92 17.72 9.68
CA PRO A 137 -18.06 18.91 9.61
C PRO A 137 -17.42 19.31 10.95
N ALA A 138 -18.00 18.87 12.07
CA ALA A 138 -17.48 19.08 13.42
C ALA A 138 -16.79 17.81 13.97
N HIS A 139 -16.23 16.97 13.11
CA HIS A 139 -15.52 15.75 13.53
C HIS A 139 -14.39 16.09 14.52
N PRO A 140 -14.08 15.21 15.48
CA PRO A 140 -12.85 15.31 16.26
C PRO A 140 -11.64 14.89 15.42
N GLY A 141 -10.43 15.24 15.86
CA GLY A 141 -9.19 14.72 15.29
C GLY A 141 -8.93 15.16 13.85
N THR A 142 -8.31 14.28 13.07
CA THR A 142 -7.82 14.58 11.71
C THR A 142 -8.21 13.46 10.75
N VAL A 143 -8.79 13.85 9.60
CA VAL A 143 -8.90 12.97 8.43
C VAL A 143 -7.72 13.28 7.52
N ALA A 144 -6.92 12.27 7.20
CA ALA A 144 -5.79 12.40 6.28
C ALA A 144 -6.03 11.57 5.02
N VAL A 145 -5.61 12.09 3.86
CA VAL A 145 -5.39 11.31 2.64
C VAL A 145 -3.92 11.35 2.32
N ILE A 146 -3.29 10.18 2.28
CA ILE A 146 -1.85 10.05 2.03
C ILE A 146 -1.70 9.42 0.65
N GLY A 147 -1.11 10.18 -0.26
CA GLY A 147 -0.77 9.71 -1.59
C GLY A 147 0.52 8.92 -1.57
N THR A 148 0.45 7.63 -1.93
CA THR A 148 1.53 6.66 -1.83
C THR A 148 1.98 6.20 -3.22
N PRO A 149 2.91 6.91 -3.89
CA PRO A 149 3.39 6.54 -5.23
C PRO A 149 4.30 5.31 -5.19
N GLY A 150 4.43 4.62 -6.31
CA GLY A 150 5.38 3.51 -6.46
C GLY A 150 5.17 2.33 -5.50
N GLU A 151 3.96 1.81 -5.39
CA GLU A 151 3.70 0.52 -4.75
C GLU A 151 4.31 -0.63 -5.58
N GLU A 152 4.24 -0.51 -6.91
CA GLU A 152 4.61 -1.57 -7.82
C GLU A 152 6.13 -1.68 -8.01
N MET A 153 6.55 -2.85 -8.51
CA MET A 153 7.92 -3.11 -8.99
C MET A 153 9.02 -2.79 -7.96
N GLY A 154 8.79 -3.06 -6.67
CA GLY A 154 9.77 -2.79 -5.60
C GLY A 154 10.00 -1.30 -5.34
N GLY A 155 9.04 -0.44 -5.72
CA GLY A 155 9.10 0.99 -5.43
C GLY A 155 9.02 1.28 -3.93
N ALA A 156 8.20 0.55 -3.17
CA ALA A 156 8.08 0.69 -1.72
C ALA A 156 7.73 2.11 -1.23
N GLY A 157 6.85 2.82 -1.94
CA GLY A 157 6.45 4.18 -1.57
C GLY A 157 6.05 4.35 -0.12
N LYS A 158 5.25 3.43 0.42
CA LYS A 158 4.79 3.48 1.82
C LYS A 158 5.93 3.29 2.81
N VAL A 159 6.92 2.46 2.49
CA VAL A 159 8.12 2.27 3.32
C VAL A 159 8.90 3.56 3.40
N ARG A 160 9.19 4.19 2.25
CA ARG A 160 9.93 5.46 2.20
C ARG A 160 9.19 6.59 2.90
N LEU A 161 7.86 6.64 2.78
CA LEU A 161 7.04 7.60 3.51
C LEU A 161 7.09 7.36 5.03
N ALA A 162 7.08 6.10 5.47
CA ALA A 162 7.26 5.76 6.88
C ALA A 162 8.64 6.18 7.42
N GLU A 163 9.71 5.93 6.66
CA GLU A 163 11.07 6.38 7.01
C GLU A 163 11.18 7.91 7.06
N ALA A 164 10.44 8.62 6.20
CA ALA A 164 10.33 10.08 6.21
C ALA A 164 9.45 10.63 7.36
N GLY A 165 8.86 9.77 8.19
CA GLY A 165 8.04 10.15 9.34
C GLY A 165 6.57 10.49 9.00
N VAL A 166 6.10 10.20 7.77
CA VAL A 166 4.74 10.58 7.32
C VAL A 166 3.63 9.92 8.15
N PHE A 167 3.89 8.72 8.65
CA PHE A 167 2.93 7.98 9.46
C PHE A 167 3.11 8.22 10.98
N GLU A 168 4.05 9.08 11.41
CA GLU A 168 4.19 9.44 12.82
C GLU A 168 2.91 10.15 13.31
N GLY A 169 2.24 9.56 14.30
CA GLY A 169 1.01 10.11 14.88
C GLY A 169 -0.28 9.74 14.13
N VAL A 170 -0.21 8.91 13.08
CA VAL A 170 -1.39 8.26 12.48
C VAL A 170 -1.83 7.09 13.37
N ASP A 171 -3.11 7.03 13.70
CA ASP A 171 -3.67 6.05 14.64
C ASP A 171 -4.22 4.80 13.95
N ALA A 172 -4.66 4.93 12.70
CA ALA A 172 -5.09 3.84 11.83
C ALA A 172 -5.00 4.28 10.36
N ALA A 173 -4.69 3.35 9.45
CA ALA A 173 -4.71 3.60 8.01
C ALA A 173 -5.63 2.62 7.28
N LEU A 174 -6.44 3.13 6.37
CA LEU A 174 -7.48 2.37 5.68
C LEU A 174 -7.28 2.49 4.16
N MET A 175 -7.41 1.37 3.47
CA MET A 175 -7.31 1.27 2.02
C MET A 175 -8.21 0.12 1.55
N PHE A 176 -8.60 0.11 0.28
CA PHE A 176 -9.13 -1.09 -0.37
C PHE A 176 -8.34 -1.35 -1.66
N HIS A 177 -8.44 -2.56 -2.20
CA HIS A 177 -7.75 -2.93 -3.43
C HIS A 177 -8.69 -3.61 -4.44
N PRO A 178 -8.68 -3.23 -5.73
CA PRO A 178 -9.46 -3.91 -6.75
C PRO A 178 -8.97 -5.33 -7.02
N SER A 179 -9.88 -6.24 -7.34
CA SER A 179 -9.57 -7.66 -7.52
C SER A 179 -10.61 -8.40 -8.38
N ASP A 180 -10.39 -9.69 -8.58
CA ASP A 180 -11.36 -10.63 -9.15
C ASP A 180 -12.32 -11.21 -8.10
N ARG A 181 -12.10 -10.91 -6.82
CA ARG A 181 -12.88 -11.40 -5.67
C ARG A 181 -13.05 -10.31 -4.59
N SER A 182 -14.05 -10.47 -3.73
CA SER A 182 -14.24 -9.60 -2.58
C SER A 182 -13.84 -10.34 -1.31
N VAL A 183 -12.84 -9.85 -0.58
CA VAL A 183 -12.44 -10.40 0.73
C VAL A 183 -12.09 -9.29 1.72
N THR A 184 -12.47 -9.45 2.98
CA THR A 184 -12.18 -8.46 4.04
C THR A 184 -10.72 -8.45 4.46
N THR A 185 -10.06 -9.61 4.37
CA THR A 185 -8.66 -9.83 4.69
C THR A 185 -8.04 -10.77 3.69
N GLN A 186 -6.75 -10.62 3.44
CA GLN A 186 -5.97 -11.55 2.64
C GLN A 186 -4.55 -11.51 3.21
N HIS A 187 -3.88 -12.65 3.35
CA HIS A 187 -2.46 -12.60 3.71
C HIS A 187 -1.63 -12.02 2.54
N ALA A 188 -0.48 -11.43 2.83
CA ALA A 188 0.52 -11.05 1.82
C ALA A 188 1.86 -11.66 2.19
N LEU A 189 2.62 -12.06 1.17
CA LEU A 189 3.96 -12.61 1.34
C LEU A 189 4.96 -11.47 1.57
N ALA A 190 5.94 -11.72 2.43
CA ALA A 190 7.14 -10.91 2.45
C ALA A 190 7.90 -11.10 1.12
N ALA A 191 8.55 -10.05 0.63
CA ALA A 191 9.30 -10.08 -0.62
C ALA A 191 10.60 -9.28 -0.56
N ALA A 192 11.71 -9.91 -0.88
CA ALA A 192 12.97 -9.25 -1.18
C ALA A 192 13.13 -9.09 -2.69
N HIS A 193 13.67 -7.95 -3.11
CA HIS A 193 13.93 -7.58 -4.49
C HIS A 193 15.44 -7.52 -4.70
N LEU A 194 16.00 -8.46 -5.46
CA LEU A 194 17.44 -8.63 -5.60
C LEU A 194 17.91 -8.41 -7.04
N ARG A 195 19.14 -7.94 -7.16
CA ARG A 195 19.94 -7.97 -8.39
C ARG A 195 21.24 -8.70 -8.12
N ILE A 196 21.59 -9.59 -9.04
CA ILE A 196 22.79 -10.43 -8.99
C ILE A 196 23.63 -10.09 -10.21
N ASP A 197 24.72 -9.35 -10.01
CA ASP A 197 25.65 -8.92 -11.05
C ASP A 197 26.90 -9.81 -11.04
N PHE A 198 27.12 -10.56 -12.12
CA PHE A 198 28.33 -11.34 -12.34
C PHE A 198 29.33 -10.52 -13.16
N THR A 199 30.57 -10.46 -12.67
CA THR A 199 31.70 -9.81 -13.35
C THR A 199 32.76 -10.84 -13.72
N GLY A 200 33.14 -10.85 -14.99
CA GLY A 200 34.11 -11.77 -15.57
C GLY A 200 35.20 -11.04 -16.35
N LEU A 201 35.71 -11.70 -17.39
CA LEU A 201 36.77 -11.19 -18.24
C LEU A 201 36.48 -11.54 -19.71
N SER A 202 36.43 -10.52 -20.57
CA SER A 202 36.19 -10.72 -21.99
C SER A 202 37.39 -11.33 -22.71
N ALA A 203 37.09 -12.17 -23.68
CA ALA A 203 38.04 -12.75 -24.61
C ALA A 203 37.33 -13.04 -25.94
N HIS A 204 38.11 -13.18 -27.02
CA HIS A 204 37.55 -13.65 -28.28
C HIS A 204 37.10 -15.11 -28.14
N ALA A 205 35.81 -15.37 -28.33
CA ALA A 205 35.19 -16.66 -28.01
C ALA A 205 35.80 -17.84 -28.79
N ALA A 206 36.15 -17.65 -30.07
CA ALA A 206 36.79 -18.69 -30.89
C ALA A 206 38.32 -18.74 -30.80
N ARG A 207 39.01 -17.61 -30.57
CA ARG A 207 40.49 -17.54 -30.69
C ARG A 207 41.23 -17.78 -29.39
N SER A 208 40.65 -17.39 -28.25
CA SER A 208 41.31 -17.43 -26.96
C SER A 208 40.34 -17.56 -25.78
N PRO A 209 39.31 -18.44 -25.84
CA PRO A 209 38.31 -18.54 -24.78
C PRO A 209 38.89 -18.87 -23.40
N TRP A 210 39.99 -19.61 -23.33
CA TRP A 210 40.68 -19.95 -22.07
C TRP A 210 41.23 -18.75 -21.29
N ARG A 211 41.37 -17.58 -21.95
CA ARG A 211 41.77 -16.33 -21.30
C ARG A 211 40.57 -15.58 -20.69
N GLY A 212 39.34 -15.97 -20.99
CA GLY A 212 38.13 -15.32 -20.48
C GLY A 212 37.62 -15.93 -19.18
N ARG A 213 36.69 -15.22 -18.54
CA ARG A 213 35.82 -15.70 -17.45
C ARG A 213 34.40 -15.26 -17.80
N SER A 214 33.53 -16.21 -18.12
CA SER A 214 32.20 -15.88 -18.65
C SER A 214 31.25 -15.54 -17.51
N ALA A 215 30.89 -14.26 -17.39
CA ALA A 215 29.86 -13.81 -16.44
C ALA A 215 28.51 -14.48 -16.74
N LEU A 216 28.16 -14.67 -18.02
CA LEU A 216 26.95 -15.39 -18.42
C LEU A 216 26.96 -16.85 -17.93
N ALA A 217 28.12 -17.52 -17.93
CA ALA A 217 28.22 -18.87 -17.37
C ALA A 217 27.99 -18.88 -15.85
N GLY A 218 28.47 -17.84 -15.15
CA GLY A 218 28.16 -17.62 -13.73
C GLY A 218 26.65 -17.49 -13.49
N ALA A 219 25.99 -16.62 -14.24
CA ALA A 219 24.53 -16.43 -14.16
C ALA A 219 23.74 -17.72 -14.48
N GLN A 220 24.16 -18.48 -15.51
CA GLN A 220 23.52 -19.76 -15.86
C GLN A 220 23.68 -20.81 -14.75
N LEU A 221 24.88 -20.94 -14.19
CA LEU A 221 25.12 -21.88 -13.09
C LEU A 221 24.34 -21.48 -11.83
N PHE A 222 24.23 -20.18 -11.55
CA PHE A 222 23.40 -19.66 -10.48
C PHE A 222 21.93 -20.03 -10.66
N LEU A 223 21.36 -19.84 -11.85
CA LEU A 223 19.97 -20.22 -12.11
C LEU A 223 19.73 -21.73 -11.94
N ASN A 224 20.67 -22.57 -12.39
CA ASN A 224 20.61 -24.02 -12.17
C ASN A 224 20.68 -24.38 -10.66
N ALA A 225 21.49 -23.65 -9.90
CA ALA A 225 21.55 -23.82 -8.44
C ALA A 225 20.22 -23.43 -7.78
N LEU A 226 19.58 -22.34 -8.22
CA LEU A 226 18.24 -21.98 -7.74
C LEU A 226 17.19 -23.05 -8.07
N ASP A 227 17.22 -23.61 -9.27
CA ASP A 227 16.27 -24.66 -9.66
C ASP A 227 16.46 -25.94 -8.84
N SER A 228 17.71 -26.30 -8.54
CA SER A 228 18.03 -27.41 -7.64
C SER A 228 17.58 -27.11 -6.19
N MET A 229 17.68 -25.85 -5.76
CA MET A 229 17.30 -25.41 -4.42
C MET A 229 15.79 -25.54 -4.16
N ARG A 230 14.95 -25.37 -5.20
CA ARG A 230 13.47 -25.40 -5.08
C ARG A 230 12.92 -26.66 -4.45
N GLN A 231 13.55 -27.83 -4.65
CA GLN A 231 13.13 -29.08 -4.02
C GLN A 231 13.19 -29.00 -2.48
N PHE A 232 14.10 -28.19 -1.94
CA PHE A 232 14.40 -28.08 -0.51
C PHE A 232 14.00 -26.71 0.06
N MET A 233 12.94 -26.12 -0.51
CA MET A 233 12.33 -24.89 -0.01
C MET A 233 10.96 -25.19 0.60
N PRO A 234 10.48 -24.37 1.55
CA PRO A 234 9.11 -24.44 2.01
C PRO A 234 8.11 -24.31 0.85
N PRO A 235 6.97 -25.00 0.88
CA PRO A 235 5.94 -24.88 -0.16
C PRO A 235 5.33 -23.47 -0.23
N THR A 236 5.55 -22.65 0.79
CA THR A 236 5.15 -21.24 0.89
C THR A 236 6.06 -20.30 0.12
N ALA A 237 7.30 -20.72 -0.16
CA ALA A 237 8.32 -19.84 -0.73
C ALA A 237 8.25 -19.77 -2.26
N ARG A 238 8.64 -18.63 -2.84
CA ARG A 238 8.76 -18.45 -4.29
C ARG A 238 10.07 -17.75 -4.65
N LEU A 239 10.70 -18.22 -5.71
CA LEU A 239 11.83 -17.57 -6.39
C LEU A 239 11.47 -17.39 -7.85
N HIS A 240 11.54 -16.19 -8.37
CA HIS A 240 11.28 -15.94 -9.79
C HIS A 240 11.98 -14.67 -10.24
N GLY A 241 12.49 -14.68 -11.46
CA GLY A 241 13.36 -13.63 -11.95
C GLY A 241 13.60 -13.72 -13.46
N VAL A 242 14.42 -12.80 -13.95
CA VAL A 242 14.79 -12.67 -15.36
C VAL A 242 16.30 -12.43 -15.50
N VAL A 243 16.87 -12.84 -16.62
CA VAL A 243 18.21 -12.41 -17.03
C VAL A 243 18.08 -11.01 -17.60
N ALA A 244 18.53 -10.01 -16.83
CA ALA A 244 18.46 -8.60 -17.22
C ALA A 244 19.60 -8.21 -18.19
N ASP A 245 20.74 -8.89 -18.10
CA ASP A 245 21.86 -8.78 -19.04
C ASP A 245 22.49 -10.16 -19.26
N GLY A 246 22.58 -10.59 -20.52
CA GLY A 246 23.18 -11.86 -20.92
C GLY A 246 24.44 -11.71 -21.78
N GLY A 247 24.99 -10.51 -21.92
CA GLY A 247 26.08 -10.19 -22.84
C GLY A 247 25.60 -9.63 -24.19
N GLN A 248 26.54 -9.01 -24.91
CA GLN A 248 26.22 -8.11 -26.04
C GLN A 248 26.54 -8.68 -27.43
N ALA A 249 27.40 -9.71 -27.52
CA ALA A 249 27.81 -10.27 -28.81
C ALA A 249 28.24 -11.75 -28.68
N PRO A 250 27.82 -12.64 -29.60
CA PRO A 250 28.09 -14.08 -29.51
C PRO A 250 29.57 -14.46 -29.75
N ASN A 251 30.35 -13.59 -30.39
CA ASN A 251 31.78 -13.81 -30.65
C ASN A 251 32.70 -13.31 -29.53
N VAL A 252 32.14 -12.77 -28.44
CA VAL A 252 32.86 -12.23 -27.28
C VAL A 252 32.41 -12.97 -26.02
N VAL A 253 33.36 -13.42 -25.19
CA VAL A 253 33.04 -13.96 -23.86
C VAL A 253 32.45 -12.82 -23.00
N PRO A 254 31.22 -12.96 -22.46
CA PRO A 254 30.61 -11.90 -21.67
C PRO A 254 31.40 -11.61 -20.39
N ALA A 255 31.86 -10.36 -20.23
CA ALA A 255 32.49 -9.89 -18.98
C ALA A 255 31.45 -9.43 -17.95
N HIS A 256 30.19 -9.26 -18.34
CA HIS A 256 29.10 -8.87 -17.45
C HIS A 256 27.85 -9.69 -17.79
N ALA A 257 27.09 -10.04 -16.75
CA ALA A 257 25.75 -10.60 -16.86
C ALA A 257 25.00 -10.31 -15.56
N ALA A 258 23.69 -10.12 -15.64
CA ALA A 258 22.87 -9.76 -14.49
C ALA A 258 21.55 -10.53 -14.45
N VAL A 259 21.13 -10.90 -13.25
CA VAL A 259 19.83 -11.51 -12.96
C VAL A 259 19.06 -10.62 -11.98
N GLU A 260 17.81 -10.32 -12.29
CA GLU A 260 16.86 -9.71 -11.34
C GLU A 260 15.97 -10.81 -10.77
N LEU A 261 15.86 -10.85 -9.45
CA LEU A 261 15.23 -11.97 -8.73
C LEU A 261 14.36 -11.45 -7.59
N PHE A 262 13.14 -11.97 -7.49
CA PHE A 262 12.30 -11.79 -6.31
C PHE A 262 12.34 -13.05 -5.46
N VAL A 263 12.47 -12.86 -4.14
CA VAL A 263 12.45 -13.92 -3.12
C VAL A 263 11.26 -13.67 -2.22
N ARG A 264 10.35 -14.63 -2.10
CA ARG A 264 9.11 -14.47 -1.32
C ARG A 264 8.89 -15.62 -0.35
N ASP A 265 8.35 -15.31 0.82
CA ASP A 265 7.84 -16.31 1.77
C ASP A 265 6.75 -15.69 2.68
N ARG A 266 6.15 -16.48 3.56
CA ARG A 266 5.07 -16.07 4.48
C ARG A 266 5.49 -15.03 5.51
N THR A 267 6.76 -14.96 5.86
CA THR A 267 7.27 -14.02 6.86
C THR A 267 8.57 -13.39 6.39
N THR A 268 8.85 -12.18 6.87
CA THR A 268 10.10 -11.46 6.63
C THR A 268 11.31 -12.31 6.99
N ALA A 269 11.31 -12.92 8.19
CA ALA A 269 12.40 -13.77 8.65
C ALA A 269 12.66 -14.98 7.73
N ALA A 270 11.59 -15.63 7.23
CA ALA A 270 11.73 -16.76 6.31
C ALA A 270 12.25 -16.31 4.92
N ALA A 271 11.79 -15.16 4.43
CA ALA A 271 12.29 -14.59 3.19
C ALA A 271 13.78 -14.22 3.31
N GLU A 272 14.21 -13.63 4.42
CA GLU A 272 15.62 -13.30 4.71
C GLU A 272 16.50 -14.55 4.78
N GLU A 273 16.06 -15.61 5.46
CA GLU A 273 16.78 -16.89 5.48
C GLU A 273 16.97 -17.45 4.05
N LEU A 274 15.95 -17.34 3.22
CA LEU A 274 16.03 -17.77 1.82
C LEU A 274 16.94 -16.86 0.98
N VAL A 275 16.99 -15.56 1.24
CA VAL A 275 17.93 -14.62 0.61
C VAL A 275 19.38 -15.04 0.90
N GLU A 276 19.71 -15.45 2.12
CA GLU A 276 21.07 -15.93 2.43
C GLU A 276 21.45 -17.19 1.64
N ARG A 277 20.49 -18.10 1.41
CA ARG A 277 20.70 -19.26 0.53
C ARG A 277 20.90 -18.84 -0.93
N VAL A 278 20.17 -17.83 -1.40
CA VAL A 278 20.36 -17.24 -2.74
C VAL A 278 21.76 -16.62 -2.87
N ARG A 279 22.23 -15.89 -1.86
CA ARG A 279 23.59 -15.31 -1.83
C ARG A 279 24.66 -16.41 -1.93
N ALA A 280 24.53 -17.46 -1.11
CA ALA A 280 25.45 -18.60 -1.14
C ALA A 280 25.47 -19.31 -2.52
N ALA A 281 24.31 -19.44 -3.18
CA ALA A 281 24.23 -20.01 -4.52
C ALA A 281 24.93 -19.13 -5.57
N ALA A 282 24.79 -17.81 -5.47
CA ALA A 282 25.45 -16.85 -6.35
C ALA A 282 26.97 -16.91 -6.17
N GLU A 283 27.46 -16.91 -4.92
CA GLU A 283 28.89 -17.04 -4.59
C GLU A 283 29.48 -18.37 -5.07
N GLY A 284 28.75 -19.48 -4.90
CA GLY A 284 29.15 -20.79 -5.40
C GLY A 284 29.28 -20.83 -6.92
N ALA A 285 28.33 -20.20 -7.64
CA ALA A 285 28.39 -20.08 -9.10
C ALA A 285 29.56 -19.21 -9.56
N ALA A 286 29.84 -18.12 -8.86
CA ALA A 286 30.96 -17.24 -9.13
C ALA A 286 32.29 -17.98 -8.98
N LEU A 287 32.46 -18.69 -7.86
CA LEU A 287 33.64 -19.50 -7.56
C LEU A 287 33.87 -20.56 -8.64
N ALA A 288 32.84 -21.33 -9.00
CA ALA A 288 32.95 -22.42 -9.98
C ALA A 288 33.32 -21.92 -11.40
N THR A 289 32.98 -20.68 -11.72
CA THR A 289 33.24 -20.07 -13.05
C THR A 289 34.45 -19.15 -13.06
N GLY A 290 35.10 -18.94 -11.91
CA GLY A 290 36.20 -18.00 -11.75
C GLY A 290 35.79 -16.56 -12.04
N THR A 291 34.53 -16.21 -11.73
CA THR A 291 33.97 -14.85 -11.84
C THR A 291 33.82 -14.24 -10.44
N ALA A 292 33.49 -12.95 -10.39
CA ALA A 292 33.04 -12.27 -9.18
C ALA A 292 31.52 -12.08 -9.25
N VAL A 293 30.88 -11.94 -8.09
CA VAL A 293 29.44 -11.65 -8.00
C VAL A 293 29.16 -10.60 -6.94
N GLU A 294 28.22 -9.73 -7.22
CA GLU A 294 27.61 -8.82 -6.27
C GLU A 294 26.11 -9.12 -6.19
N VAL A 295 25.58 -9.26 -4.97
CA VAL A 295 24.14 -9.43 -4.73
C VAL A 295 23.64 -8.19 -3.97
N SER A 296 22.89 -7.35 -4.67
CA SER A 296 22.35 -6.10 -4.15
C SER A 296 20.83 -6.14 -4.05
N GLU A 297 20.27 -5.32 -3.17
CA GLU A 297 18.82 -5.09 -3.08
C GLU A 297 18.41 -3.96 -4.03
N THR A 298 17.36 -4.17 -4.82
CA THR A 298 16.85 -3.18 -5.79
C THR A 298 15.73 -2.32 -5.22
N GLY A 299 15.27 -2.63 -4.01
CA GLY A 299 14.29 -1.86 -3.27
C GLY A 299 14.10 -2.42 -1.85
N PRO A 300 13.41 -1.69 -0.97
CA PRO A 300 13.11 -2.16 0.37
C PRO A 300 12.38 -3.51 0.37
N LEU A 301 12.60 -4.28 1.43
CA LEU A 301 11.88 -5.52 1.68
C LEU A 301 10.40 -5.23 1.97
N TYR A 302 9.51 -5.94 1.30
CA TYR A 302 8.09 -5.93 1.63
C TYR A 302 7.86 -6.90 2.77
N ALA A 303 7.27 -6.43 3.86
CA ALA A 303 6.96 -7.27 5.01
C ALA A 303 5.66 -8.05 4.80
N GLU A 304 5.46 -9.14 5.55
CA GLU A 304 4.19 -9.85 5.53
C GLU A 304 3.05 -8.96 6.05
N ARG A 305 1.84 -9.09 5.49
CA ARG A 305 0.71 -8.26 5.90
C ARG A 305 0.05 -8.77 7.18
N ARG A 306 -0.27 -7.84 8.09
CA ARG A 306 -0.99 -8.03 9.35
C ARG A 306 -2.25 -7.16 9.37
N ASP A 307 -3.32 -7.63 8.73
CA ASP A 307 -4.59 -6.91 8.72
C ASP A 307 -5.15 -6.79 10.15
N SER A 308 -5.68 -5.61 10.51
CA SER A 308 -6.50 -5.48 11.72
C SER A 308 -7.85 -6.15 11.49
N LEU A 309 -8.13 -7.24 12.20
CA LEU A 309 -9.37 -8.00 12.04
C LEU A 309 -10.55 -7.23 12.65
N VAL A 310 -10.30 -6.44 13.70
CA VAL A 310 -11.28 -5.52 14.29
C VAL A 310 -11.81 -4.55 13.23
N LEU A 311 -10.91 -3.88 12.50
CA LEU A 311 -11.28 -2.92 11.47
C LEU A 311 -11.80 -3.61 10.20
N ALA A 312 -11.24 -4.76 9.82
CA ALA A 312 -11.68 -5.52 8.66
C ALA A 312 -13.14 -6.01 8.81
N GLU A 313 -13.55 -6.44 10.01
CA GLU A 313 -14.95 -6.82 10.24
C GLU A 313 -15.88 -5.60 10.27
N ARG A 314 -15.44 -4.44 10.77
CA ARG A 314 -16.23 -3.19 10.65
C ARG A 314 -16.45 -2.81 9.18
N PHE A 315 -15.39 -2.86 8.38
CA PHE A 315 -15.49 -2.63 6.94
C PHE A 315 -16.42 -3.66 6.27
N GLY A 316 -16.22 -4.95 6.55
CA GLY A 316 -17.03 -6.04 6.02
C GLY A 316 -18.52 -5.86 6.30
N ARG A 317 -18.88 -5.54 7.55
CA ARG A 317 -20.27 -5.22 7.91
C ARG A 317 -20.81 -4.03 7.13
N ALA A 318 -20.04 -2.95 7.06
CA ALA A 318 -20.46 -1.73 6.37
C ALA A 318 -20.83 -1.98 4.91
N VAL A 319 -20.00 -2.74 4.17
CA VAL A 319 -20.26 -3.00 2.74
C VAL A 319 -21.28 -4.12 2.51
N ARG A 320 -21.43 -5.08 3.43
CA ARG A 320 -22.51 -6.09 3.38
C ARG A 320 -23.89 -5.44 3.49
N GLU A 321 -24.05 -4.43 4.35
CA GLU A 321 -25.28 -3.65 4.46
C GLU A 321 -25.63 -2.89 3.16
N LEU A 322 -24.62 -2.61 2.32
CA LEU A 322 -24.76 -2.01 0.99
C LEU A 322 -24.90 -3.05 -0.13
N GLY A 323 -25.03 -4.35 0.21
CA GLY A 323 -25.26 -5.43 -0.75
C GLY A 323 -23.99 -5.99 -1.39
N LEU A 324 -22.80 -5.70 -0.88
CA LEU A 324 -21.57 -6.37 -1.30
C LEU A 324 -21.37 -7.67 -0.51
N ASP A 325 -21.39 -8.80 -1.22
CA ASP A 325 -20.98 -10.08 -0.65
C ASP A 325 -19.46 -10.08 -0.43
N ILE A 326 -19.05 -10.24 0.83
CA ILE A 326 -17.65 -10.20 1.26
C ILE A 326 -17.48 -10.96 2.59
N GLY A 327 -16.39 -11.71 2.69
CA GLY A 327 -15.98 -12.43 3.89
C GLY A 327 -14.46 -12.47 4.02
N PRO A 328 -13.92 -13.08 5.10
CA PRO A 328 -12.48 -13.26 5.23
C PRO A 328 -11.94 -14.13 4.09
N GLY A 329 -10.76 -13.78 3.56
CA GLY A 329 -10.06 -14.62 2.58
C GLY A 329 -9.49 -15.88 3.24
N ALA A 330 -9.28 -16.94 2.45
CA ALA A 330 -8.73 -18.16 3.00
C ALA A 330 -7.22 -18.03 3.28
N PRO A 331 -6.71 -18.65 4.37
CA PRO A 331 -5.31 -18.54 4.79
C PRO A 331 -4.31 -19.17 3.81
N ASP A 332 -4.78 -20.05 2.91
CA ASP A 332 -3.94 -20.76 1.94
C ASP A 332 -4.16 -20.30 0.49
N GLU A 333 -4.89 -19.20 0.26
CA GLU A 333 -5.04 -18.62 -1.07
C GLU A 333 -3.70 -18.08 -1.61
N PRO A 334 -3.43 -18.18 -2.92
CA PRO A 334 -2.28 -17.50 -3.50
C PRO A 334 -2.29 -16.01 -3.18
N ALA A 335 -1.16 -15.52 -2.64
CA ALA A 335 -1.01 -14.14 -2.21
C ALA A 335 0.09 -13.42 -2.98
N GLY A 336 -0.12 -12.12 -3.19
CA GLY A 336 0.91 -11.18 -3.66
C GLY A 336 1.74 -10.62 -2.51
N SER A 337 2.46 -9.55 -2.81
CA SER A 337 3.25 -8.76 -1.86
C SER A 337 2.95 -7.30 -2.13
N SER A 338 2.86 -6.49 -1.09
CA SER A 338 2.59 -5.05 -1.18
C SER A 338 3.27 -4.35 -0.02
N ASP A 339 3.74 -3.13 -0.24
CA ASP A 339 4.42 -2.32 0.77
C ASP A 339 3.49 -1.86 1.91
N ILE A 340 2.17 -2.01 1.76
CA ILE A 340 1.22 -1.84 2.88
C ILE A 340 1.44 -2.88 3.98
N GLY A 341 2.05 -4.02 3.64
CA GLY A 341 2.53 -5.00 4.60
C GLY A 341 3.43 -4.33 5.64
N ASN A 342 4.37 -3.48 5.22
CA ASN A 342 5.27 -2.76 6.13
C ASN A 342 4.51 -1.80 7.06
N LEU A 343 3.51 -1.07 6.55
CA LEU A 343 2.68 -0.19 7.40
C LEU A 343 1.90 -0.97 8.46
N SER A 344 1.47 -2.19 8.14
CA SER A 344 0.74 -3.05 9.07
C SER A 344 1.58 -3.56 10.25
N HIS A 345 2.90 -3.31 10.25
CA HIS A 345 3.77 -3.50 11.43
C HIS A 345 3.96 -2.24 12.26
N LEU A 346 3.53 -1.08 11.75
CA LEU A 346 3.70 0.22 12.38
C LEU A 346 2.42 0.72 13.05
N LEU A 347 1.26 0.42 12.46
CA LEU A 347 -0.05 0.82 12.97
C LEU A 347 -1.16 -0.17 12.52
N PRO A 348 -2.38 -0.09 13.11
CA PRO A 348 -3.54 -0.83 12.60
C PRO A 348 -3.88 -0.43 11.15
N VAL A 349 -3.98 -1.43 10.26
CA VAL A 349 -4.26 -1.24 8.83
C VAL A 349 -5.34 -2.21 8.34
N ILE A 350 -6.15 -1.77 7.37
CA ILE A 350 -6.96 -2.68 6.54
C ILE A 350 -6.62 -2.54 5.06
N HIS A 351 -6.68 -3.67 4.35
CA HIS A 351 -6.52 -3.75 2.91
C HIS A 351 -7.48 -4.81 2.29
N PRO A 352 -8.80 -4.65 2.44
CA PRO A 352 -9.79 -5.51 1.78
C PRO A 352 -9.65 -5.48 0.26
N TYR A 353 -9.92 -6.60 -0.37
CA TYR A 353 -10.02 -6.70 -1.82
C TYR A 353 -11.48 -6.62 -2.25
N ILE A 354 -11.75 -5.93 -3.37
CA ILE A 354 -13.09 -5.67 -3.89
C ILE A 354 -13.17 -6.18 -5.32
N ARG A 355 -14.14 -7.05 -5.59
CA ARG A 355 -14.34 -7.61 -6.92
C ARG A 355 -14.78 -6.54 -7.92
N ILE A 356 -13.92 -6.26 -8.90
CA ILE A 356 -14.18 -5.37 -10.04
C ILE A 356 -14.18 -6.11 -11.39
N ALA A 357 -13.82 -7.39 -11.41
CA ALA A 357 -13.72 -8.20 -12.62
C ALA A 357 -14.37 -9.59 -12.44
N PRO A 358 -14.59 -10.37 -13.51
CA PRO A 358 -14.96 -11.78 -13.40
C PRO A 358 -13.91 -12.58 -12.60
N PRO A 359 -14.31 -13.58 -11.78
CA PRO A 359 -13.37 -14.41 -11.04
C PRO A 359 -12.40 -15.11 -11.98
N GLY A 360 -11.12 -15.18 -11.60
CA GLY A 360 -10.04 -15.70 -12.44
C GLY A 360 -9.43 -14.69 -13.40
N THR A 361 -9.88 -13.43 -13.41
CA THR A 361 -9.22 -12.36 -14.18
C THR A 361 -7.83 -12.11 -13.61
N PRO A 362 -6.74 -12.35 -14.36
CA PRO A 362 -5.39 -12.18 -13.82
C PRO A 362 -5.11 -10.72 -13.50
N ALA A 363 -4.58 -10.46 -12.31
CA ALA A 363 -3.99 -9.16 -11.97
C ALA A 363 -2.83 -8.84 -12.94
N HIS A 364 -2.52 -7.55 -13.11
CA HIS A 364 -1.43 -7.06 -13.96
C HIS A 364 -1.62 -7.39 -15.45
N SER A 365 -2.87 -7.60 -15.86
CA SER A 365 -3.24 -7.94 -17.25
C SER A 365 -4.00 -6.81 -17.93
N ARG A 366 -4.06 -6.87 -19.27
CA ARG A 366 -4.91 -5.98 -20.07
C ARG A 366 -6.39 -6.12 -19.71
N ALA A 367 -6.83 -7.33 -19.39
CA ALA A 367 -8.21 -7.60 -18.97
C ALA A 367 -8.55 -6.90 -17.64
N MET A 368 -7.65 -6.93 -16.66
CA MET A 368 -7.85 -6.20 -15.40
C MET A 368 -7.84 -4.69 -15.61
N ARG A 369 -6.93 -4.18 -16.45
CA ARG A 369 -6.92 -2.75 -16.83
C ARG A 369 -8.25 -2.33 -17.44
N GLU A 370 -8.77 -3.09 -18.40
CA GLU A 370 -10.05 -2.79 -19.05
C GLU A 370 -11.22 -2.84 -18.05
N ALA A 371 -11.21 -3.82 -17.15
CA ALA A 371 -12.18 -3.89 -16.06
C ALA A 371 -12.12 -2.66 -15.15
N ALA A 372 -10.92 -2.18 -14.81
CA ALA A 372 -10.70 -1.03 -13.91
C ALA A 372 -11.23 0.32 -14.42
N ALA A 373 -11.59 0.43 -15.70
CA ALA A 373 -12.28 1.59 -16.27
C ALA A 373 -13.80 1.40 -16.41
N GLY A 374 -14.32 0.19 -16.18
CA GLY A 374 -15.72 -0.13 -16.43
C GLY A 374 -16.67 0.43 -15.37
N THR A 375 -17.94 0.62 -15.73
CA THR A 375 -19.00 1.06 -14.80
C THR A 375 -19.10 0.14 -13.58
N PHE A 376 -19.05 -1.18 -13.78
CA PHE A 376 -19.10 -2.15 -12.68
C PHE A 376 -17.97 -1.91 -11.65
N ALA A 377 -16.76 -1.58 -12.09
CA ALA A 377 -15.65 -1.31 -11.18
C ALA A 377 -15.87 -0.03 -10.37
N HIS A 378 -16.43 1.01 -10.99
CA HIS A 378 -16.78 2.25 -10.31
C HIS A 378 -17.95 2.08 -9.34
N ASP A 379 -18.98 1.30 -9.67
CA ASP A 379 -20.09 0.98 -8.76
C ASP A 379 -19.59 0.20 -7.53
N ARG A 380 -18.61 -0.69 -7.73
CA ARG A 380 -17.96 -1.41 -6.62
C ARG A 380 -17.06 -0.51 -5.79
N THR A 381 -16.39 0.45 -6.43
CA THR A 381 -15.58 1.47 -5.76
C THR A 381 -16.43 2.42 -4.94
N GLU A 382 -17.65 2.73 -5.39
CA GLU A 382 -18.64 3.50 -4.60
C GLU A 382 -18.94 2.81 -3.27
N ILE A 383 -19.26 1.51 -3.31
CA ILE A 383 -19.55 0.73 -2.11
C ILE A 383 -18.32 0.65 -1.20
N ALA A 384 -17.13 0.43 -1.77
CA ALA A 384 -15.89 0.39 -1.01
C ALA A 384 -15.57 1.73 -0.33
N ALA A 385 -15.73 2.84 -1.05
CA ALA A 385 -15.53 4.19 -0.51
C ALA A 385 -16.52 4.51 0.62
N ALA A 386 -17.78 4.07 0.51
CA ALA A 386 -18.77 4.20 1.59
C ALA A 386 -18.38 3.36 2.82
N GLY A 387 -17.85 2.15 2.62
CA GLY A 387 -17.31 1.31 3.70
C GLY A 387 -16.13 1.99 4.42
N LEU A 388 -15.17 2.51 3.65
CA LEU A 388 -14.02 3.25 4.21
C LEU A 388 -14.46 4.52 4.95
N ALA A 389 -15.40 5.29 4.39
CA ALA A 389 -15.93 6.49 5.02
C ALA A 389 -16.61 6.17 6.36
N ARG A 390 -17.36 5.07 6.43
CA ARG A 390 -17.99 4.61 7.67
C ARG A 390 -16.98 4.21 8.74
N VAL A 391 -16.00 3.37 8.40
CA VAL A 391 -14.96 2.97 9.37
C VAL A 391 -14.15 4.18 9.84
N THR A 392 -13.86 5.12 8.93
CA THR A 392 -13.20 6.39 9.28
C THR A 392 -14.02 7.20 10.29
N ALA A 393 -15.32 7.41 10.02
CA ALA A 393 -16.19 8.16 10.92
C ALA A 393 -16.37 7.46 12.28
N GLU A 394 -16.49 6.13 12.29
CA GLU A 394 -16.54 5.33 13.52
C GLU A 394 -15.24 5.47 14.33
N LEU A 395 -14.06 5.40 13.69
CA LEU A 395 -12.77 5.59 14.37
C LEU A 395 -12.59 6.97 14.98
N LEU A 396 -13.14 8.02 14.35
CA LEU A 396 -13.09 9.38 14.89
C LEU A 396 -14.02 9.55 16.10
N MET A 397 -15.19 8.90 16.07
CA MET A 397 -16.29 9.16 17.02
C MET A 397 -16.39 8.13 18.15
N ASP A 398 -15.90 6.90 17.96
CA ASP A 398 -15.95 5.81 18.92
C ASP A 398 -14.54 5.43 19.41
N PRO A 399 -14.10 5.94 20.59
CA PRO A 399 -12.81 5.59 21.17
C PRO A 399 -12.65 4.09 21.42
N GLN A 400 -13.73 3.35 21.69
CA GLN A 400 -13.64 1.92 22.00
C GLN A 400 -13.23 1.12 20.77
N LEU A 401 -13.66 1.52 19.57
CA LEU A 401 -13.24 0.87 18.34
C LEU A 401 -11.73 1.05 18.10
N LEU A 402 -11.22 2.27 18.29
CA LEU A 402 -9.81 2.55 18.11
C LEU A 402 -8.95 1.83 19.16
N ASP A 403 -9.38 1.82 20.42
CA ASP A 403 -8.68 1.11 21.49
C ASP A 403 -8.64 -0.40 21.21
N ALA A 404 -9.74 -1.00 20.75
CA ALA A 404 -9.77 -2.41 20.36
C ALA A 404 -8.81 -2.71 19.19
N ALA A 405 -8.72 -1.83 18.18
CA ALA A 405 -7.78 -2.00 17.08
C ALA A 405 -6.31 -1.88 17.53
N ARG A 406 -6.01 -0.97 18.47
CA ARG A 406 -4.68 -0.81 19.06
C ARG A 406 -4.29 -1.99 19.96
N GLU A 407 -5.22 -2.50 20.76
CA GLU A 407 -5.02 -3.66 21.61
C GLU A 407 -4.72 -4.91 20.76
N GLU A 408 -5.50 -5.15 19.71
CA GLU A 408 -5.24 -6.22 18.73
C GLU A 408 -3.83 -6.10 18.13
N PHE A 409 -3.49 -4.90 17.64
CA PHE A 409 -2.18 -4.63 17.04
C PHE A 409 -1.02 -4.84 18.04
N ALA A 410 -1.19 -4.44 19.30
CA ALA A 410 -0.17 -4.62 20.34
C ALA A 410 -0.01 -6.09 20.75
N ALA A 411 -1.10 -6.87 20.78
CA ALA A 411 -1.09 -8.28 21.20
C ALA A 411 -0.33 -9.20 20.23
N VAL A 412 -0.20 -8.81 18.96
CA VAL A 412 0.50 -9.59 17.91
C VAL A 412 2.01 -9.29 17.86
N ARG A 413 2.52 -8.37 18.69
CA ARG A 413 3.97 -8.14 18.79
C ARG A 413 4.63 -9.36 19.46
N PRO A 414 5.65 -9.99 18.83
CA PRO A 414 6.35 -11.10 19.46
C PRO A 414 7.00 -10.61 20.76
N THR A 415 6.78 -11.35 21.85
CA THR A 415 7.48 -11.17 23.12
C THR A 415 8.98 -11.26 22.86
N GLY A 416 9.69 -10.12 22.90
CA GLY A 416 11.15 -10.06 22.80
C GLY A 416 11.74 -9.33 21.58
N ALA A 417 10.93 -8.74 20.70
CA ALA A 417 11.46 -7.81 19.70
C ALA A 417 11.50 -6.38 20.29
N GLU A 418 12.69 -5.84 20.54
CA GLU A 418 12.93 -4.39 20.58
C GLU A 418 12.28 -3.74 19.34
N PRO A 419 11.87 -2.46 19.38
CA PRO A 419 11.34 -1.77 18.21
C PRO A 419 12.36 -1.89 17.08
N SER A 420 12.10 -2.81 16.15
CA SER A 420 12.85 -2.88 14.91
C SER A 420 12.57 -1.56 14.23
N ALA A 421 13.59 -0.70 14.16
CA ALA A 421 13.60 0.35 13.18
C ALA A 421 13.18 -0.28 11.85
N VAL A 422 12.41 0.45 11.05
CA VAL A 422 12.20 0.09 9.63
C VAL A 422 13.58 -0.34 9.12
N PRO A 423 13.76 -1.57 8.60
CA PRO A 423 15.07 -2.02 8.17
C PRO A 423 15.55 -1.01 7.13
N ALA A 424 16.49 -0.15 7.54
CA ALA A 424 16.97 0.89 6.68
C ALA A 424 17.52 0.20 5.43
N ALA A 425 17.15 0.70 4.25
CA ALA A 425 17.81 0.28 3.03
C ALA A 425 19.33 0.34 3.26
N ARG A 426 20.02 -0.80 3.17
CA ARG A 426 21.49 -0.79 3.22
C ARG A 426 21.95 0.15 2.09
N PRO A 427 22.90 1.06 2.36
CA PRO A 427 23.31 2.04 1.36
C PRO A 427 23.76 1.30 0.10
N THR A 428 23.05 1.53 -1.01
CA THR A 428 23.54 1.18 -2.33
C THR A 428 24.82 2.00 -2.56
N GLY A 429 25.83 1.39 -3.17
CA GLY A 429 27.19 1.94 -3.30
C GLY A 429 27.33 3.16 -4.21
N ALA A 430 26.55 4.21 -3.99
CA ALA A 430 26.75 5.54 -4.52
C ALA A 430 26.78 6.52 -3.34
N GLU A 431 27.94 7.17 -3.11
CA GLU A 431 28.09 8.18 -2.07
C GLU A 431 27.02 9.29 -2.22
N PRO A 432 26.16 9.53 -1.21
CA PRO A 432 25.39 10.75 -1.14
C PRO A 432 26.18 11.78 -0.34
N SER A 433 26.51 12.90 -0.99
CA SER A 433 26.90 14.13 -0.32
C SER A 433 25.79 14.54 0.67
N ALA A 434 26.01 14.30 1.96
CA ALA A 434 25.01 14.54 2.99
C ALA A 434 25.13 15.95 3.57
N VAL A 435 24.20 16.82 3.16
CA VAL A 435 23.59 17.78 4.09
C VAL A 435 22.35 17.06 4.63
N PRO A 436 22.11 17.01 5.96
CA PRO A 436 20.88 16.41 6.47
C PRO A 436 19.69 17.20 5.92
N ALA A 437 18.91 16.58 5.03
CA ALA A 437 17.65 17.14 4.57
C ALA A 437 16.77 17.36 5.81
N ALA A 438 16.23 18.57 5.97
CA ALA A 438 15.26 18.85 7.01
C ALA A 438 14.11 17.83 6.87
N ARG A 439 13.70 17.21 7.99
CA ARG A 439 12.46 16.41 8.01
C ARG A 439 11.35 17.28 7.39
N PRO A 440 10.54 16.74 6.46
CA PRO A 440 9.45 17.50 5.91
C PRO A 440 8.61 18.05 7.06
N THR A 441 8.30 19.35 7.02
CA THR A 441 7.41 19.99 7.98
C THR A 441 5.99 19.57 7.65
N LEU A 442 5.72 18.27 7.76
CA LEU A 442 4.40 17.71 7.55
C LEU A 442 3.43 18.37 8.52
N PRO A 443 2.15 18.56 8.15
CA PRO A 443 1.20 19.08 9.10
C PRO A 443 1.10 17.99 10.18
N PRO A 444 1.44 18.28 11.46
CA PRO A 444 1.40 17.23 12.45
C PRO A 444 -0.05 16.71 12.53
N CYS A 445 -0.20 15.38 12.44
CA CYS A 445 -1.49 14.70 12.55
C CYS A 445 -2.19 15.05 13.88
N ARG A 446 -1.39 15.41 14.90
CA ARG A 446 -1.82 15.84 16.23
C ARG A 446 -1.48 17.32 16.45
N SER A 447 -2.44 18.07 16.98
CA SER A 447 -2.27 19.46 17.44
C SER A 447 -1.55 19.53 18.77
#